data_AF-A0A543CUZ7-F1
#
_entry.id   AF-A0A543CUZ7-F1
#
_cell.length_a   1.000
_cell.length_b   1.000
_cell.length_c   1.000
_cell.angle_alpha   90.00
_cell.angle_beta   90.00
_cell.angle_gamma   90.00
#
_symmetry.space_group_name_H-M   'P 1'
#
loop_
_entity.id
_entity.type
_entity.pdbx_description
1 polymer ?
#
loop_
_entity_poly.entity_id
_entity_poly.type
_entity_poly.pdbx_seq_one_letter_code
_entity_poly.pdbx_strand_id
1 'polypeptide(L)'
;MDYREFIQATQREGGIEGDLAERAARATLMTLAERLSPGQARDLLEQLPAEMKPWLYTQRAAEGFDIDEFLRRVAEREGVDIETAERHAHAVFSALGRAVSRDEIADMAAELPRGFAPLVAEAQSRFFRVMAAEDFLAKVAERAGLDADEARRATEAVLEALAERIAGGEVDDLISRLPVALHDLLRRGRVTSGGTARRMPLDRFVDRIAELAGVDPFEAREYARAVFATLREAVGDDEYFDVTVQLPPDYHALLPES
;
A
#
# COMPACT_ATOMS: atom_id res chain seq x y z
N MET A 1 -11.08 16.22 -21.06
CA MET A 1 -11.35 16.90 -19.78
C MET A 1 -10.54 18.19 -19.77
N ASP A 2 -11.11 19.32 -19.36
CA ASP A 2 -10.35 20.57 -19.18
C ASP A 2 -9.69 20.67 -17.80
N TYR A 3 -8.87 21.71 -17.57
CA TYR A 3 -8.16 21.94 -16.31
C TYR A 3 -9.10 21.99 -15.11
N ARG A 4 -10.21 22.74 -15.24
CA ARG A 4 -11.16 22.95 -14.15
C ARG A 4 -11.89 21.66 -13.82
N GLU A 5 -12.30 20.92 -14.84
CA GLU A 5 -12.94 19.60 -14.68
C GLU A 5 -12.01 18.60 -13.98
N PHE A 6 -10.71 18.63 -14.28
CA PHE A 6 -9.72 17.78 -13.59
C PHE A 6 -9.62 18.11 -12.10
N ILE A 7 -9.47 19.39 -11.76
CA ILE A 7 -9.41 19.83 -10.37
C ILE A 7 -10.72 19.49 -9.65
N GLN A 8 -11.88 19.73 -10.26
CA GLN A 8 -13.18 19.37 -9.69
C GLN A 8 -13.39 17.87 -9.51
N ALA A 9 -12.85 17.03 -10.41
CA ALA A 9 -12.84 15.60 -10.22
C ALA A 9 -12.01 15.24 -8.98
N THR A 10 -10.79 15.77 -8.88
CA THR A 10 -9.89 15.56 -7.73
C THR A 10 -10.55 15.97 -6.40
N GLN A 11 -11.20 17.15 -6.37
CA GLN A 11 -11.95 17.62 -5.21
C GLN A 11 -13.05 16.66 -4.78
N ARG A 12 -13.87 16.20 -5.73
CA ARG A 12 -15.02 15.32 -5.44
C ARG A 12 -14.58 13.95 -4.93
N GLU A 13 -13.58 13.35 -5.54
CA GLU A 13 -13.14 12.00 -5.18
C GLU A 13 -12.37 11.99 -3.84
N GLY A 14 -11.58 13.03 -3.56
CA GLY A 14 -10.80 13.10 -2.32
C GLY A 14 -11.47 13.85 -1.16
N GLY A 15 -12.64 14.46 -1.38
CA GLY A 15 -13.25 15.37 -0.39
C GLY A 15 -12.37 16.60 -0.09
N ILE A 16 -11.70 17.13 -1.11
CA ILE A 16 -10.62 18.13 -0.98
C ILE A 16 -11.13 19.53 -1.35
N GLU A 17 -10.71 20.54 -0.58
CA GLU A 17 -10.92 21.95 -0.92
C GLU A 17 -10.13 22.37 -2.18
N GLY A 18 -10.58 23.40 -2.90
CA GLY A 18 -10.07 23.74 -4.24
C GLY A 18 -8.56 23.95 -4.34
N ASP A 19 -8.00 24.81 -3.50
CA ASP A 19 -6.56 25.10 -3.51
C ASP A 19 -5.71 23.88 -3.08
N LEU A 20 -6.27 23.00 -2.25
CA LEU A 20 -5.62 21.76 -1.85
C LEU A 20 -5.64 20.72 -2.98
N ALA A 21 -6.73 20.63 -3.75
CA ALA A 21 -6.83 19.71 -4.88
C ALA A 21 -5.86 20.06 -6.01
N GLU A 22 -5.63 21.34 -6.28
CA GLU A 22 -4.59 21.77 -7.23
C GLU A 22 -3.18 21.41 -6.75
N ARG A 23 -2.89 21.64 -5.45
CA ARG A 23 -1.60 21.21 -4.87
C ARG A 23 -1.40 19.70 -4.96
N ALA A 24 -2.44 18.92 -4.65
CA ALA A 24 -2.43 17.46 -4.77
C ALA A 24 -2.17 16.99 -6.21
N ALA A 25 -2.90 17.53 -7.18
CA ALA A 25 -2.72 17.21 -8.59
C ALA A 25 -1.29 17.53 -9.05
N ARG A 26 -0.79 18.72 -8.70
CA ARG A 26 0.57 19.13 -9.04
C ARG A 26 1.63 18.23 -8.40
N ALA A 27 1.53 17.98 -7.09
CA ALA A 27 2.48 17.15 -6.36
C ALA A 27 2.53 15.72 -6.89
N THR A 28 1.35 15.12 -7.13
CA THR A 28 1.22 13.76 -7.66
C THR A 28 1.81 13.67 -9.07
N LEU A 29 1.46 14.59 -9.98
CA LEU A 29 1.96 14.55 -11.37
C LEU A 29 3.46 14.84 -11.47
N MET A 30 3.99 15.75 -10.64
CA MET A 30 5.44 15.97 -10.56
C MET A 30 6.19 14.73 -10.07
N THR A 31 5.62 14.00 -9.10
CA THR A 31 6.21 12.75 -8.62
C THR A 31 6.10 11.64 -9.66
N LEU A 32 4.99 11.59 -10.40
CA LEU A 32 4.80 10.64 -11.49
C LEU A 32 5.79 10.89 -12.64
N ALA A 33 6.09 12.14 -12.98
CA ALA A 33 7.14 12.50 -13.94
C ALA A 33 8.54 12.04 -13.53
N GLU A 34 8.82 11.87 -12.24
CA GLU A 34 10.09 11.30 -11.77
C GLU A 34 10.11 9.78 -11.89
N ARG A 35 8.95 9.13 -11.75
CA ARG A 35 8.83 7.67 -11.78
C ARG A 35 8.73 7.10 -13.19
N LEU A 36 8.09 7.81 -14.12
CA LEU A 36 7.83 7.36 -15.48
C LEU A 36 9.02 7.61 -16.41
N SER A 37 9.09 6.84 -17.49
CA SER A 37 10.00 7.13 -18.59
C SER A 37 9.63 8.46 -19.27
N PRO A 38 10.59 9.20 -19.86
CA PRO A 38 10.29 10.44 -20.59
C PRO A 38 9.30 10.26 -21.75
N GLY A 39 9.27 9.06 -22.34
CA GLY A 39 8.27 8.69 -23.35
C GLY A 39 6.89 8.64 -22.73
N GLN A 40 6.70 7.82 -21.71
CA GLN A 40 5.40 7.66 -21.07
C GLN A 40 4.87 8.97 -20.44
N ALA A 41 5.76 9.78 -19.85
CA ALA A 41 5.38 11.10 -19.36
C ALA A 41 4.89 12.02 -20.49
N ARG A 42 5.48 11.92 -21.69
CA ARG A 42 5.05 12.67 -22.89
C ARG A 42 3.69 12.20 -23.39
N ASP A 43 3.45 10.90 -23.44
CA ASP A 43 2.20 10.37 -23.99
C ASP A 43 1.00 10.80 -23.11
N LEU A 44 1.15 10.77 -21.79
CA LEU A 44 0.18 11.36 -20.85
C LEU A 44 0.01 12.88 -21.04
N LEU A 45 1.11 13.63 -21.26
CA LEU A 45 1.06 15.08 -21.49
C LEU A 45 0.25 15.50 -22.71
N GLU A 46 0.15 14.64 -23.74
CA GLU A 46 -0.60 14.94 -24.95
C GLU A 46 -2.10 14.98 -24.71
N GLN A 47 -2.59 14.29 -23.67
CA GLN A 47 -4.01 14.19 -23.35
C GLN A 47 -4.43 15.08 -22.17
N LEU A 48 -3.47 15.63 -21.42
CA LEU A 48 -3.74 16.52 -20.29
C LEU A 48 -3.92 18.00 -20.72
N PRO A 49 -4.69 18.78 -19.92
CA PRO A 49 -4.80 20.24 -20.08
C PRO A 49 -3.44 20.95 -20.12
N ALA A 50 -3.35 22.04 -20.88
CA ALA A 50 -2.11 22.76 -21.14
C ALA A 50 -1.44 23.30 -19.85
N GLU A 51 -2.25 23.70 -18.88
CA GLU A 51 -1.87 24.21 -17.58
C GLU A 51 -1.13 23.18 -16.73
N MET A 52 -1.40 21.89 -16.94
CA MET A 52 -0.79 20.78 -16.20
C MET A 52 0.52 20.32 -16.83
N LYS A 53 0.83 20.76 -18.06
CA LYS A 53 2.04 20.33 -18.78
C LYS A 53 3.34 20.57 -18.03
N PRO A 54 3.54 21.72 -17.34
CA PRO A 54 4.74 21.95 -16.55
C PRO A 54 4.94 20.96 -15.39
N TRP A 55 3.90 20.21 -14.99
CA TRP A 55 3.97 19.29 -13.85
C TRP A 55 4.43 17.89 -14.26
N LEU A 56 4.16 17.47 -15.50
CA LEU A 56 4.52 16.13 -15.98
C LEU A 56 5.68 16.15 -17.00
N TYR A 57 6.10 17.33 -17.47
CA TYR A 57 7.22 17.45 -18.40
C TYR A 57 8.56 17.11 -17.75
N THR A 58 9.23 16.08 -18.30
CA THR A 58 10.57 15.67 -17.90
C THR A 58 11.39 15.21 -19.10
N GLN A 59 12.71 15.36 -19.00
CA GLN A 59 13.70 14.70 -19.87
C GLN A 59 14.62 13.77 -19.07
N ARG A 60 14.41 13.66 -17.75
CA ARG A 60 15.24 12.86 -16.86
C ARG A 60 14.86 11.40 -17.00
N ALA A 61 15.83 10.50 -16.87
CA ALA A 61 15.54 9.07 -16.80
C ALA A 61 14.65 8.76 -15.60
N ALA A 62 13.80 7.75 -15.74
CA ALA A 62 12.92 7.26 -14.69
C ALA A 62 13.73 6.88 -13.43
N GLU A 63 13.34 7.42 -12.28
CA GLU A 63 13.92 7.06 -10.99
C GLU A 63 13.25 5.78 -10.46
N GLY A 64 14.05 4.86 -9.93
CA GLY A 64 13.57 3.61 -9.34
C GLY A 64 13.15 3.78 -7.89
N PHE A 65 11.87 4.07 -7.64
CA PHE A 65 11.31 4.12 -6.30
C PHE A 65 9.92 3.48 -6.18
N ASP A 66 9.54 3.11 -4.96
CA ASP A 66 8.30 2.41 -4.65
C ASP A 66 7.16 3.36 -4.25
N ILE A 67 6.00 2.79 -3.91
CA ILE A 67 4.80 3.56 -3.56
C ILE A 67 5.00 4.41 -2.30
N ASP A 68 5.81 3.95 -1.33
CA ASP A 68 6.01 4.69 -0.08
C ASP A 68 6.90 5.91 -0.30
N GLU A 69 7.96 5.78 -1.12
CA GLU A 69 8.73 6.94 -1.57
C GLU A 69 7.87 7.90 -2.40
N PHE A 70 7.03 7.37 -3.29
CA PHE A 70 6.11 8.20 -4.06
C PHE A 70 5.22 9.04 -3.15
N LEU A 71 4.54 8.41 -2.19
CA LEU A 71 3.63 9.08 -1.27
C LEU A 71 4.35 10.06 -0.34
N ARG A 72 5.57 9.74 0.10
CA ARG A 72 6.38 10.68 0.89
C ARG A 72 6.74 11.93 0.10
N ARG A 73 7.17 11.79 -1.16
CA ARG A 73 7.46 12.94 -2.03
C ARG A 73 6.21 13.78 -2.29
N VAL A 74 5.06 13.13 -2.47
CA VAL A 74 3.77 13.82 -2.61
C VAL A 74 3.44 14.58 -1.33
N ALA A 75 3.52 13.94 -0.17
CA ALA A 75 3.30 14.55 1.15
C ALA A 75 4.20 15.77 1.39
N GLU A 76 5.50 15.65 1.09
CA GLU A 76 6.48 16.74 1.20
C GLU A 76 6.15 17.92 0.27
N ARG A 77 5.71 17.64 -0.97
CA ARG A 77 5.35 18.66 -1.96
C ARG A 77 4.05 19.38 -1.62
N GLU A 78 3.10 18.67 -1.02
CA GLU A 78 1.82 19.21 -0.58
C GLU A 78 1.90 19.91 0.78
N GLY A 79 2.86 19.51 1.63
CA GLY A 79 2.97 19.97 3.01
C GLY A 79 1.95 19.32 3.94
N VAL A 80 1.64 18.03 3.73
CA VAL A 80 0.65 17.25 4.50
C VAL A 80 1.28 15.97 5.06
N ASP A 81 0.56 15.24 5.92
CA ASP A 81 0.95 13.91 6.36
C ASP A 81 0.76 12.85 5.25
N ILE A 82 1.39 11.68 5.41
CA ILE A 82 1.41 10.63 4.39
C ILE A 82 0.01 10.03 4.12
N GLU A 83 -0.85 9.93 5.13
CA GLU A 83 -2.20 9.37 5.00
C GLU A 83 -3.07 10.32 4.18
N THR A 84 -2.92 11.63 4.40
CA THR A 84 -3.56 12.67 3.61
C THR A 84 -3.05 12.67 2.16
N ALA A 85 -1.74 12.57 1.97
CA ALA A 85 -1.14 12.46 0.64
C ALA A 85 -1.60 11.21 -0.12
N GLU A 86 -1.76 10.08 0.57
CA GLU A 86 -2.30 8.84 0.00
C GLU A 86 -3.72 9.06 -0.53
N ARG A 87 -4.64 9.57 0.32
CA ARG A 87 -6.02 9.87 -0.11
C ARG A 87 -6.05 10.83 -1.30
N HIS A 88 -5.20 11.85 -1.28
CA HIS A 88 -5.09 12.82 -2.36
C HIS A 88 -4.56 12.19 -3.66
N ALA A 89 -3.54 11.34 -3.58
CA ALA A 89 -3.01 10.60 -4.73
C ALA A 89 -4.08 9.68 -5.35
N HIS A 90 -4.87 8.97 -4.54
CA HIS A 90 -6.01 8.18 -5.01
C HIS A 90 -7.00 9.05 -5.81
N ALA A 91 -7.37 10.22 -5.29
CA ALA A 91 -8.26 11.14 -5.97
C ALA A 91 -7.69 11.66 -7.30
N VAL A 92 -6.39 11.94 -7.35
CA VAL A 92 -5.70 12.39 -8.57
C VAL A 92 -5.62 11.26 -9.61
N PHE A 93 -5.32 10.03 -9.22
CA PHE A 93 -5.32 8.88 -10.14
C PHE A 93 -6.72 8.61 -10.69
N SER A 94 -7.77 8.71 -9.86
CA SER A 94 -9.16 8.64 -10.32
C SER A 94 -9.49 9.74 -11.33
N ALA A 95 -9.04 10.98 -11.09
CA ALA A 95 -9.20 12.07 -12.05
C ALA A 95 -8.41 11.84 -13.35
N LEU A 96 -7.19 11.29 -13.26
CA LEU A 96 -6.36 10.94 -14.40
C LEU A 96 -7.03 9.90 -15.29
N GLY A 97 -7.65 8.87 -14.69
CA GLY A 97 -8.43 7.85 -15.41
C GLY A 97 -9.61 8.39 -16.21
N ARG A 98 -10.14 9.55 -15.83
CA ARG A 98 -11.20 10.27 -16.57
C ARG A 98 -10.65 11.24 -17.61
N ALA A 99 -9.40 11.66 -17.45
CA ALA A 99 -8.77 12.68 -18.28
C ALA A 99 -8.08 12.11 -19.51
N VAL A 100 -7.51 10.91 -19.39
CA VAL A 100 -6.75 10.24 -20.46
C VAL A 100 -7.41 8.94 -20.92
N SER A 101 -7.00 8.42 -22.07
CA SER A 101 -7.53 7.20 -22.65
C SER A 101 -7.18 5.97 -21.79
N ARG A 102 -7.96 4.90 -21.95
CA ARG A 102 -7.70 3.63 -21.26
C ARG A 102 -6.36 3.01 -21.64
N ASP A 103 -5.94 3.19 -22.89
CA ASP A 103 -4.67 2.67 -23.40
C ASP A 103 -3.50 3.41 -22.73
N GLU A 104 -3.58 4.74 -22.60
CA GLU A 104 -2.56 5.52 -21.88
C GLU A 104 -2.46 5.14 -20.39
N ILE A 105 -3.59 4.89 -19.73
CA ILE A 105 -3.60 4.38 -18.35
C ILE A 105 -2.95 2.99 -18.27
N ALA A 106 -3.20 2.12 -19.25
CA ALA A 106 -2.62 0.79 -19.30
C ALA A 106 -1.10 0.84 -19.50
N ASP A 107 -0.63 1.70 -20.41
CA ASP A 107 0.80 1.91 -20.68
C ASP A 107 1.50 2.53 -19.46
N MET A 108 0.86 3.50 -18.78
CA MET A 108 1.36 4.06 -17.53
C MET A 108 1.46 2.98 -16.44
N ALA A 109 0.42 2.16 -16.30
CA ALA A 109 0.39 1.09 -15.31
C ALA A 109 1.51 0.06 -15.53
N ALA A 110 1.88 -0.21 -16.79
CA ALA A 110 2.94 -1.16 -17.13
C ALA A 110 4.35 -0.69 -16.69
N GLU A 111 4.56 0.62 -16.52
CA GLU A 111 5.82 1.21 -16.05
C GLU A 111 5.90 1.30 -14.51
N LEU A 112 4.78 1.11 -13.81
CA LEU A 112 4.71 1.24 -12.36
C LEU A 112 4.94 -0.10 -11.64
N PRO A 113 5.68 -0.13 -10.50
CA PRO A 113 5.81 -1.31 -9.66
C PRO A 113 4.46 -1.80 -9.13
N ARG A 114 4.37 -3.09 -8.77
CA ARG A 114 3.15 -3.70 -8.23
C ARG A 114 2.53 -2.95 -7.04
N GLY A 115 3.36 -2.34 -6.19
CA GLY A 115 2.87 -1.53 -5.06
C GLY A 115 1.98 -0.34 -5.44
N PHE A 116 1.98 0.10 -6.71
CA PHE A 116 1.07 1.13 -7.22
C PHE A 116 -0.30 0.58 -7.62
N ALA A 117 -0.55 -0.74 -7.50
CA ALA A 117 -1.82 -1.36 -7.83
C ALA A 117 -3.06 -0.65 -7.24
N PRO A 118 -3.05 -0.14 -6.00
CA PRO A 118 -4.17 0.64 -5.47
C PRO A 118 -4.46 1.90 -6.28
N LEU A 119 -3.43 2.71 -6.58
CA LEU A 119 -3.57 3.94 -7.36
C LEU A 119 -3.94 3.66 -8.82
N VAL A 120 -3.34 2.65 -9.43
CA VAL A 120 -3.64 2.23 -10.81
C VAL A 120 -5.09 1.75 -10.94
N ALA A 121 -5.62 1.06 -9.93
CA ALA A 121 -7.01 0.61 -9.95
C ALA A 121 -8.01 1.79 -9.99
N GLU A 122 -7.72 2.89 -9.27
CA GLU A 122 -8.51 4.13 -9.35
C GLU A 122 -8.53 4.68 -10.78
N ALA A 123 -7.35 4.80 -11.40
CA ALA A 123 -7.22 5.29 -12.77
C ALA A 123 -7.94 4.38 -13.79
N GLN A 124 -7.98 3.07 -13.54
CA GLN A 124 -8.70 2.11 -14.37
C GLN A 124 -10.21 2.04 -14.07
N SER A 125 -10.69 2.78 -13.06
CA SER A 125 -12.06 2.64 -12.52
C SER A 125 -12.40 1.19 -12.16
N ARG A 126 -11.41 0.43 -11.69
CA ARG A 126 -11.55 -0.97 -11.26
C ARG A 126 -11.80 -0.98 -9.76
N PHE A 127 -12.79 -1.76 -9.33
CA PHE A 127 -13.01 -1.95 -7.90
C PHE A 127 -11.80 -2.65 -7.27
N PHE A 128 -11.09 -1.93 -6.41
CA PHE A 128 -9.96 -2.41 -5.65
C PHE A 128 -10.11 -1.86 -4.23
N ARG A 129 -10.38 -2.73 -3.27
CA ARG A 129 -10.65 -2.32 -1.89
C ARG A 129 -9.46 -2.72 -1.02
N VAL A 130 -8.70 -1.72 -0.60
CA VAL A 130 -7.74 -1.87 0.51
C VAL A 130 -8.53 -1.66 1.81
N MET A 131 -8.32 -2.55 2.78
CA MET A 131 -8.86 -2.36 4.12
C MET A 131 -8.13 -1.18 4.78
N ALA A 132 -8.88 -0.22 5.35
CA ALA A 132 -8.27 0.87 6.10
C ALA A 132 -7.46 0.32 7.29
N ALA A 133 -6.39 1.01 7.68
CA ALA A 133 -5.55 0.55 8.78
C ALA A 133 -6.33 0.49 10.10
N GLU A 134 -7.22 1.46 10.33
CA GLU A 134 -8.11 1.52 11.50
C GLU A 134 -9.07 0.33 11.52
N ASP A 135 -9.62 -0.05 10.36
CA ASP A 135 -10.50 -1.22 10.24
C ASP A 135 -9.73 -2.52 10.50
N PHE A 136 -8.48 -2.61 10.01
CA PHE A 136 -7.60 -3.75 10.27
C PHE A 136 -7.31 -3.88 11.77
N LEU A 137 -6.91 -2.78 12.41
CA LEU A 137 -6.62 -2.76 13.85
C LEU A 137 -7.86 -3.05 14.69
N ALA A 138 -9.03 -2.49 14.35
CA ALA A 138 -10.28 -2.76 15.04
C ALA A 138 -10.69 -4.24 14.95
N LYS A 139 -10.50 -4.85 13.78
CA LYS A 139 -10.74 -6.28 13.57
C LYS A 139 -9.78 -7.16 14.38
N VAL A 140 -8.51 -6.79 14.49
CA VAL A 140 -7.55 -7.50 15.37
C VAL A 140 -7.97 -7.36 16.84
N ALA A 141 -8.34 -6.14 17.27
CA ALA A 141 -8.81 -5.87 18.62
C ALA A 141 -10.02 -6.73 18.99
N GLU A 142 -11.03 -6.78 18.11
CA GLU A 142 -12.23 -7.60 18.29
C GLU A 142 -11.90 -9.09 18.42
N ARG A 143 -11.03 -9.61 17.55
CA ARG A 143 -10.70 -11.05 17.50
C ARG A 143 -9.88 -11.53 18.69
N ALA A 144 -8.98 -10.69 19.20
CA ALA A 144 -8.11 -11.03 20.31
C ALA A 144 -8.62 -10.51 21.67
N GLY A 145 -9.72 -9.75 21.69
CA GLY A 145 -10.26 -9.14 22.91
C GLY A 145 -9.35 -8.06 23.50
N LEU A 146 -8.68 -7.29 22.64
CA LEU A 146 -7.65 -6.31 23.01
C LEU A 146 -8.18 -4.87 22.98
N ASP A 147 -7.51 -3.98 23.70
CA ASP A 147 -7.65 -2.55 23.47
C ASP A 147 -6.92 -2.09 22.18
N ALA A 148 -7.06 -0.81 21.83
CA ALA A 148 -6.51 -0.27 20.59
C ALA A 148 -4.96 -0.28 20.57
N ASP A 149 -4.32 -0.05 21.71
CA ASP A 149 -2.86 0.00 21.80
C ASP A 149 -2.27 -1.41 21.78
N GLU A 150 -2.93 -2.36 22.44
CA GLU A 150 -2.62 -3.79 22.39
C GLU A 150 -2.79 -4.36 20.97
N ALA A 151 -3.89 -4.06 20.29
CA ALA A 151 -4.13 -4.51 18.92
C ALA A 151 -3.11 -3.95 17.93
N ARG A 152 -2.68 -2.70 18.12
CA ARG A 152 -1.56 -2.10 17.38
C ARG A 152 -0.27 -2.89 17.62
N ARG A 153 0.14 -3.11 18.88
CA ARG A 153 1.34 -3.90 19.21
C ARG A 153 1.28 -5.33 18.66
N ALA A 154 0.13 -5.99 18.76
CA ALA A 154 -0.09 -7.32 18.21
C ALA A 154 0.10 -7.33 16.68
N THR A 155 -0.49 -6.37 15.98
CA THR A 155 -0.37 -6.24 14.53
C THR A 155 1.07 -5.97 14.10
N GLU A 156 1.75 -5.06 14.79
CA GLU A 156 3.17 -4.73 14.54
C GLU A 156 4.07 -5.96 14.69
N ALA A 157 3.94 -6.68 15.81
CA ALA A 157 4.75 -7.85 16.10
C ALA A 157 4.52 -8.99 15.10
N VAL A 158 3.26 -9.28 14.77
CA VAL A 158 2.92 -10.39 13.87
C VAL A 158 3.32 -10.09 12.43
N LEU A 159 3.03 -8.89 11.91
CA LEU A 159 3.39 -8.54 10.52
C LEU A 159 4.91 -8.48 10.32
N GLU A 160 5.65 -7.96 11.31
CA GLU A 160 7.12 -7.95 11.25
C GLU A 160 7.69 -9.37 11.29
N ALA A 161 7.22 -10.23 12.20
CA ALA A 161 7.64 -11.64 12.26
C ALA A 161 7.24 -12.43 11.01
N LEU A 162 6.07 -12.15 10.42
CA LEU A 162 5.61 -12.79 9.18
C LEU A 162 6.51 -12.40 8.01
N ALA A 163 6.87 -11.12 7.89
CA ALA A 163 7.77 -10.65 6.85
C ALA A 163 9.21 -11.17 6.99
N GLU A 164 9.63 -11.52 8.21
CA GLU A 164 10.87 -12.30 8.41
C GLU A 164 10.75 -13.74 7.89
N ARG A 165 9.57 -14.35 8.05
CA ARG A 165 9.31 -15.77 7.72
C ARG A 165 9.17 -16.00 6.22
N ILE A 166 8.50 -15.12 5.48
CA ILE A 166 8.17 -15.35 4.06
C ILE A 166 9.23 -14.79 3.10
N ALA A 167 9.15 -15.16 1.83
CA ALA A 167 10.08 -14.64 0.83
C ALA A 167 9.81 -13.15 0.55
N GLY A 168 10.85 -12.39 0.19
CA GLY A 168 10.71 -10.95 -0.04
C GLY A 168 9.69 -10.57 -1.12
N GLY A 169 9.46 -11.44 -2.12
CA GLY A 169 8.42 -11.25 -3.13
C GLY A 169 7.01 -11.27 -2.54
N GLU A 170 6.74 -12.21 -1.62
CA GLU A 170 5.46 -12.29 -0.90
C GLU A 170 5.25 -11.08 0.02
N VAL A 171 6.33 -10.55 0.61
CA VAL A 171 6.26 -9.29 1.35
C VAL A 171 5.86 -8.13 0.43
N ASP A 172 6.44 -8.07 -0.77
CA ASP A 172 6.10 -7.05 -1.77
C ASP A 172 4.64 -7.20 -2.25
N ASP A 173 4.14 -8.43 -2.37
CA ASP A 173 2.76 -8.69 -2.75
C ASP A 173 1.79 -8.30 -1.61
N LEU A 174 2.10 -8.60 -0.34
CA LEU A 174 1.38 -8.08 0.83
C LEU A 174 1.34 -6.55 0.88
N ILE A 175 2.48 -5.88 0.64
CA ILE A 175 2.56 -4.41 0.55
C ILE A 175 1.63 -3.87 -0.55
N SER A 176 1.41 -4.60 -1.64
CA SER A 176 0.49 -4.15 -2.70
C SER A 176 -1.00 -4.21 -2.32
N ARG A 177 -1.34 -4.91 -1.22
CA ARG A 177 -2.73 -5.19 -0.80
C ARG A 177 -3.10 -4.62 0.57
N LEU A 178 -2.12 -4.17 1.33
CA LEU A 178 -2.32 -3.63 2.67
C LEU A 178 -2.27 -2.09 2.64
N PRO A 179 -2.85 -1.42 3.66
CA PRO A 179 -2.75 0.03 3.77
C PRO A 179 -1.31 0.46 4.07
N VAL A 180 -0.94 1.64 3.56
CA VAL A 180 0.43 2.19 3.65
C VAL A 180 0.93 2.27 5.09
N ALA A 181 0.05 2.56 6.05
CA ALA A 181 0.37 2.60 7.47
C ALA A 181 0.97 1.28 8.01
N LEU A 182 0.77 0.14 7.33
CA LEU A 182 1.32 -1.16 7.72
C LEU A 182 2.59 -1.56 6.94
N HIS A 183 2.96 -0.82 5.89
CA HIS A 183 4.10 -1.18 5.02
C HIS A 183 5.43 -1.20 5.76
N ASP A 184 5.66 -0.23 6.64
CA ASP A 184 6.90 -0.13 7.41
C ASP A 184 7.13 -1.38 8.27
N LEU A 185 6.07 -2.00 8.79
CA LEU A 185 6.13 -3.23 9.60
C LEU A 185 6.71 -4.38 8.77
N LEU A 186 6.15 -4.56 7.57
CA LEU A 186 6.56 -5.58 6.61
C LEU A 186 8.00 -5.35 6.12
N ARG A 187 8.36 -4.09 5.84
CA ARG A 187 9.70 -3.72 5.40
C ARG A 187 10.76 -3.99 6.46
N ARG A 188 10.48 -3.68 7.74
CA ARG A 188 11.41 -3.98 8.84
C ARG A 188 11.69 -5.48 8.95
N GLY A 189 10.65 -6.32 8.83
CA GLY A 189 10.82 -7.77 8.85
C GLY A 189 11.64 -8.28 7.65
N ARG A 190 11.35 -7.77 6.45
CA ARG A 190 12.11 -8.10 5.23
C ARG A 190 13.58 -7.67 5.31
N VAL A 191 13.88 -6.48 5.81
CA VAL A 191 15.26 -6.01 6.01
C VAL A 191 15.99 -6.92 6.99
N THR A 192 15.30 -7.28 8.07
CA THR A 192 15.83 -8.21 9.08
C THR A 192 16.18 -9.57 8.42
N SER A 193 15.33 -10.10 7.55
CA SER A 193 15.57 -11.37 6.84
C SER A 193 16.52 -11.28 5.64
N GLY A 194 17.01 -10.09 5.28
CA GLY A 194 17.79 -9.87 4.07
C GLY A 194 16.98 -10.16 2.79
N GLY A 195 15.65 -10.08 2.85
CA GLY A 195 14.73 -10.37 1.75
C GLY A 195 14.55 -11.85 1.42
N THR A 196 15.06 -12.76 2.27
CA THR A 196 14.95 -14.20 2.08
C THR A 196 14.06 -14.83 3.15
N ALA A 197 13.30 -15.87 2.79
CA ALA A 197 12.47 -16.58 3.76
C ALA A 197 13.35 -17.22 4.85
N ARG A 198 13.20 -16.78 6.10
CA ARG A 198 13.89 -17.40 7.23
C ARG A 198 13.23 -18.72 7.60
N ARG A 199 14.05 -19.75 7.87
CA ARG A 199 13.57 -20.98 8.49
C ARG A 199 13.19 -20.69 9.94
N MET A 200 11.89 -20.66 10.21
CA MET A 200 11.34 -20.40 11.53
C MET A 200 10.20 -21.39 11.77
N PRO A 201 10.42 -22.41 12.63
CA PRO A 201 9.36 -23.29 13.12
C PRO A 201 8.32 -22.49 13.91
N LEU A 202 7.11 -23.05 14.08
CA LEU A 202 6.00 -22.38 14.76
C LEU A 202 6.41 -21.81 16.13
N ASP A 203 7.04 -22.61 17.00
CA ASP A 203 7.40 -22.17 18.35
C ASP A 203 8.36 -20.97 18.30
N ARG A 204 9.28 -20.94 17.33
CA ARG A 204 10.19 -19.80 17.14
C ARG A 204 9.49 -18.56 16.62
N PHE A 205 8.45 -18.73 15.80
CA PHE A 205 7.64 -17.63 15.33
C PHE A 205 6.80 -17.01 16.45
N VAL A 206 6.22 -17.86 17.30
CA VAL A 206 5.50 -17.41 18.49
C VAL A 206 6.44 -16.71 19.48
N ASP A 207 7.62 -17.28 19.75
CA ASP A 207 8.66 -16.63 20.57
C ASP A 207 9.05 -15.26 20.00
N ARG A 208 9.21 -15.16 18.67
CA ARG A 208 9.55 -13.90 18.00
C ARG A 208 8.46 -12.85 18.16
N ILE A 209 7.19 -13.24 18.09
CA ILE A 209 6.06 -12.33 18.34
C ILE A 209 6.02 -11.90 19.80
N ALA A 210 6.23 -12.83 20.74
CA ALA A 210 6.28 -12.54 22.17
C ALA A 210 7.39 -11.52 22.50
N GLU A 211 8.58 -11.68 21.92
CA GLU A 211 9.70 -10.73 22.04
C GLU A 211 9.35 -9.33 21.50
N LEU A 212 8.72 -9.27 20.32
CA LEU A 212 8.36 -8.00 19.68
C LEU A 212 7.23 -7.27 20.42
N ALA A 213 6.22 -8.00 20.91
CA ALA A 213 5.06 -7.44 21.59
C ALA A 213 5.27 -7.25 23.11
N GLY A 214 6.29 -7.89 23.71
CA GLY A 214 6.55 -7.85 25.14
C GLY A 214 5.53 -8.63 25.98
N VAL A 215 5.02 -9.73 25.44
CA VAL A 215 3.97 -10.58 26.04
C VAL A 215 4.45 -12.02 26.22
N ASP A 216 3.65 -12.89 26.83
CA ASP A 216 3.99 -14.31 26.92
C ASP A 216 3.68 -15.09 25.62
N PRO A 217 4.26 -16.29 25.40
CA PRO A 217 4.03 -17.07 24.17
C PRO A 217 2.58 -17.51 23.94
N PHE A 218 1.76 -17.62 24.99
CA PHE A 218 0.35 -17.96 24.84
C PHE A 218 -0.41 -16.77 24.26
N GLU A 219 -0.20 -15.56 24.79
CA GLU A 219 -0.76 -14.32 24.24
C GLU A 219 -0.30 -14.08 22.80
N ALA A 220 0.99 -14.24 22.53
CA ALA A 220 1.57 -14.09 21.19
C ALA A 220 0.92 -15.03 20.15
N ARG A 221 0.53 -16.23 20.57
CA ARG A 221 -0.18 -17.19 19.72
C ARG A 221 -1.59 -16.70 19.36
N GLU A 222 -2.31 -16.11 20.31
CA GLU A 222 -3.63 -15.54 20.06
C GLU A 222 -3.54 -14.29 19.17
N TYR A 223 -2.50 -13.47 19.34
CA TYR A 223 -2.22 -12.34 18.44
C TYR A 223 -2.00 -12.81 17.01
N ALA A 224 -1.19 -13.85 16.82
CA ALA A 224 -0.94 -14.43 15.50
C ALA A 224 -2.24 -14.87 14.83
N ARG A 225 -3.11 -15.58 15.55
CA ARG A 225 -4.42 -16.05 15.04
C ARG A 225 -5.31 -14.89 14.61
N ALA A 226 -5.43 -13.87 15.44
CA ALA A 226 -6.25 -12.69 15.15
C ALA A 226 -5.74 -11.93 13.91
N VAL A 227 -4.42 -11.76 13.80
CA VAL A 227 -3.81 -11.06 12.66
C VAL A 227 -3.90 -11.90 11.38
N PHE A 228 -3.65 -13.21 11.41
CA PHE A 228 -3.81 -14.08 10.23
C PHE A 228 -5.26 -14.09 9.71
N ALA A 229 -6.25 -14.16 10.61
CA ALA A 229 -7.66 -14.05 10.23
C ALA A 229 -8.00 -12.70 9.60
N THR A 230 -7.44 -11.61 10.14
CA THR A 230 -7.65 -10.26 9.58
C THR A 230 -6.94 -10.09 8.24
N LEU A 231 -5.73 -10.65 8.11
CA LEU A 231 -4.94 -10.63 6.89
C LEU A 231 -5.69 -11.31 5.74
N ARG A 232 -6.28 -12.49 5.97
CA ARG A 232 -7.10 -13.20 4.96
C ARG A 232 -8.22 -12.32 4.42
N GLU A 233 -8.94 -11.63 5.29
CA GLU A 233 -10.00 -10.71 4.87
C GLU A 233 -9.48 -9.49 4.11
N ALA A 234 -8.31 -8.98 4.48
CA ALA A 234 -7.72 -7.79 3.87
C ALA A 234 -7.18 -8.06 2.47
N VAL A 235 -6.50 -9.20 2.26
CA VAL A 235 -5.81 -9.49 1.00
C VAL A 235 -6.62 -10.36 0.03
N GLY A 236 -7.65 -11.04 0.53
CA GLY A 236 -8.48 -11.99 -0.21
C GLY A 236 -7.91 -13.41 -0.22
N ASP A 237 -8.76 -14.39 -0.52
CA ASP A 237 -8.42 -15.82 -0.39
C ASP A 237 -7.24 -16.26 -1.28
N ASP A 238 -7.18 -15.79 -2.53
CA ASP A 238 -6.12 -16.16 -3.47
C ASP A 238 -4.74 -15.68 -2.99
N GLU A 239 -4.64 -14.41 -2.59
CA GLU A 239 -3.40 -13.82 -2.08
C GLU A 239 -3.01 -14.42 -0.72
N TYR A 240 -4.00 -14.68 0.14
CA TYR A 240 -3.77 -15.33 1.41
C TYR A 240 -3.26 -16.77 1.23
N PHE A 241 -3.72 -17.47 0.19
CA PHE A 241 -3.22 -18.79 -0.16
C PHE A 241 -1.74 -18.76 -0.57
N ASP A 242 -1.32 -17.77 -1.38
CA ASP A 242 0.07 -17.60 -1.80
C ASP A 242 1.02 -17.36 -0.60
N VAL A 243 0.57 -16.56 0.38
CA VAL A 243 1.32 -16.38 1.64
C VAL A 243 1.38 -17.67 2.45
N THR A 244 0.26 -18.38 2.60
CA THR A 244 0.18 -19.55 3.48
C THR A 244 0.88 -20.79 2.93
N VAL A 245 1.01 -20.95 1.61
CA VAL A 245 1.77 -22.06 1.01
C VAL A 245 3.28 -21.97 1.32
N GLN A 246 3.78 -20.79 1.70
CA GLN A 246 5.17 -20.60 2.15
C GLN A 246 5.39 -21.01 3.61
N LEU A 247 4.31 -21.22 4.38
CA LEU A 247 4.38 -21.57 5.79
C LEU A 247 4.50 -23.09 5.95
N PRO A 248 5.29 -23.56 6.94
CA PRO A 248 5.38 -24.99 7.21
C PRO A 248 4.07 -25.51 7.86
N PRO A 249 3.80 -26.83 7.80
CA PRO A 249 2.52 -27.40 8.24
C PRO A 249 2.15 -27.15 9.71
N ASP A 250 3.14 -26.90 10.57
CA ASP A 250 2.91 -26.55 11.98
C ASP A 250 2.16 -25.22 12.15
N TYR A 251 2.22 -24.30 11.18
CA TYR A 251 1.50 -23.03 11.23
C TYR A 251 -0.01 -23.17 11.05
N HIS A 252 -0.53 -24.31 10.58
CA HIS A 252 -1.97 -24.52 10.41
C HIS A 252 -2.77 -24.24 11.70
N ALA A 253 -2.14 -24.39 12.87
CA ALA A 253 -2.77 -24.09 14.16
C ALA A 253 -2.99 -22.59 14.44
N LEU A 254 -2.45 -21.71 13.58
CA LEU A 254 -2.62 -20.25 13.60
C LEU A 254 -3.55 -19.73 12.50
N LEU A 255 -3.80 -20.52 11.46
CA LEU A 255 -4.58 -20.08 10.30
C LEU A 255 -6.09 -20.20 10.61
N PRO A 256 -6.92 -19.27 10.12
CA PRO A 256 -8.37 -19.38 10.24
C PRO A 256 -8.88 -20.61 9.47
N GLU A 257 -9.96 -21.22 9.93
CA GLU A 257 -10.62 -22.31 9.20
C GLU A 257 -11.09 -21.82 7.82
N SER A 258 -10.94 -22.68 6.80
CA SER A 258 -11.20 -22.39 5.39
C SER A 258 -12.66 -22.07 5.11
#